data_AF-A0A2S5R3X2-F1
#
_entry.id   AF-A0A2S5R3X2-F1
#
_cell.length_a   1.000
_cell.length_b   1.000
_cell.length_c   1.000
_cell.angle_alpha   90.00
_cell.angle_beta   90.00
_cell.angle_gamma   90.00
#
_symmetry.space_group_name_H-M   'P 1'
#
loop_
_entity.id
_entity.type
_entity.pdbx_description
1 polymer ?
#
loop_
_entity_poly.entity_id
_entity_poly.type
_entity_poly.pdbx_seq_one_letter_code
_entity_poly.pdbx_strand_id
1 'polypeptide(L)' 'MFHIVLFEPEIPPNTGNIIRLCANTGASLHLIEPLGF' A
#
# COMPACT_ATOMS: atom_id res chain seq x y z
N MET A 1 -10.14 12.70 3.75
CA MET A 1 -9.29 11.88 2.88
C MET A 1 -8.74 10.73 3.72
N PHE A 2 -8.80 9.48 3.26
CA PHE A 2 -8.28 8.33 4.01
C PHE A 2 -6.82 8.04 3.67
N HIS A 3 -6.07 7.55 4.65
CA HIS A 3 -4.68 7.14 4.49
C HIS A 3 -4.51 5.68 4.88
N ILE A 4 -3.83 4.91 4.04
CA ILE A 4 -3.44 3.53 4.30
C ILE A 4 -1.91 3.50 4.40
N VAL A 5 -1.37 2.92 5.46
CA VAL A 5 0.06 2.84 5.72
C VAL A 5 0.45 1.37 5.83
N LEU A 6 1.35 0.92 4.96
CA LEU A 6 1.95 -0.42 5.02
C LEU A 6 3.34 -0.30 5.64
N PHE A 7 3.53 -0.92 6.81
CA PHE A 7 4.82 -1.02 7.47
C PHE A 7 5.56 -2.25 6.97
N GLU A 8 6.73 -2.05 6.36
CA GLU A 8 7.63 -3.10 5.87
C GLU A 8 6.92 -4.21 5.06
N PRO A 9 6.24 -3.88 3.94
CA PRO A 9 5.45 -4.87 3.21
C PRO A 9 6.34 -5.92 2.53
N GLU A 10 6.04 -7.19 2.77
CA GLU A 10 6.84 -8.31 2.27
C GLU A 10 6.27 -8.98 1.00
N ILE A 11 4.95 -8.94 0.79
CA ILE A 11 4.28 -9.73 -0.26
C ILE A 11 3.85 -8.80 -1.41
N PRO A 12 4.54 -8.81 -2.58
CA PRO A 12 4.27 -7.86 -3.67
C PRO A 12 2.81 -7.89 -4.17
N PRO A 13 2.15 -9.06 -4.35
CA PRO A 13 0.75 -9.09 -4.75
C PRO A 13 -0.19 -8.35 -3.79
N ASN A 14 0.09 -8.37 -2.49
CA ASN A 14 -0.74 -7.67 -1.50
C ASN A 14 -0.62 -6.15 -1.67
N THR A 15 0.61 -5.63 -1.78
CA THR A 15 0.85 -4.21 -2.04
C THR A 15 0.21 -3.78 -3.36
N GLY A 16 0.31 -4.59 -4.42
CA GLY A 16 -0.34 -4.33 -5.71
C GLY A 16 -1.86 -4.24 -5.61
N ASN A 17 -2.50 -5.14 -4.87
CA ASN A 17 -3.94 -5.11 -4.63
C ASN A 17 -4.35 -3.87 -3.81
N ILE A 18 -3.54 -3.47 -2.84
CA ILE A 18 -3.80 -2.27 -2.01
C ILE A 18 -3.59 -0.98 -2.81
N ILE A 19 -2.62 -0.94 -3.73
CA ILE A 19 -2.48 0.16 -4.69
C ILE A 19 -3.77 0.31 -5.51
N ARG A 20 -4.31 -0.79 -6.04
CA ARG A 20 -5.59 -0.78 -6.79
C ARG A 20 -6.74 -0.26 -5.93
N LEU A 21 -6.83 -0.69 -4.68
CA LEU A 21 -7.85 -0.22 -3.73
C LEU A 21 -7.75 1.29 -3.50
N CYS A 22 -6.54 1.81 -3.28
CA CYS A 22 -6.31 3.23 -3.06
C CYS A 22 -6.71 4.05 -4.29
N ALA A 23 -6.36 3.60 -5.48
CA ALA A 23 -6.77 4.24 -6.75
C ALA A 23 -8.30 4.27 -6.92
N ASN A 24 -9.00 3.20 -6.57
CA ASN A 24 -10.46 3.12 -6.72
C ASN A 24 -11.24 3.91 -5.66
N THR A 25 -10.64 4.15 -4.49
CA THR A 25 -11.33 4.78 -3.33
C THR A 25 -10.87 6.21 -3.06
N GLY A 26 -9.83 6.69 -3.74
CA GLY A 26 -9.21 7.98 -3.47
C GLY A 26 -8.43 8.04 -2.15
N ALA A 27 -8.08 6.88 -1.57
CA ALA A 27 -7.19 6.83 -0.41
C ALA A 27 -5.73 7.07 -0.81
N SER A 28 -4.95 7.72 0.04
CA SER A 28 -3.50 7.83 -0.13
C SER A 28 -2.79 6.63 0.47
N LEU A 29 -1.84 6.05 -0.27
CA LEU A 29 -1.02 4.92 0.18
C LEU A 29 0.36 5.41 0.60
N HIS A 30 0.81 4.99 1.78
CA HIS A 30 2.16 5.19 2.30
C HIS A 30 2.83 3.84 2.53
N LEU A 31 4.08 3.70 2.11
CA LEU A 31 4.90 2.52 2.35
C LEU A 31 6.06 2.92 3.26
N ILE A 32 6.26 2.19 4.36
CA ILE A 32 7.40 2.38 5.26
C ILE A 32 8.42 1.30 4.96
N GLU A 33 9.64 1.73 4.65
CA GLU A 33 10.79 0.89 4.33
C GLU A 33 11.31 0.09 5.55
N PRO A 34 12.06 -1.01 5.32
CA PRO A 34 12.40 -1.60 4.02
C PRO A 34 11.23 -2.31 3.35
N LEU A 35 11.23 -2.32 2.01
CA LEU A 35 10.31 -3.15 1.23
C LEU A 35 10.94 -4.55 1.10
N GLY A 36 10.17 -5.60 1.38
CA GLY A 36 10.67 -6.98 1.30
C GLY A 36 10.80 -7.53 -0.12
N PHE A 37 10.69 -6.68 -1.15
CA PHE A 37 10.67 -7.03 -2.58
C PHE A 37 11.35 -5.99 -3.46
#